data_AF-A0A1Y4J1B3-F1
#
_entry.id   AF-A0A1Y4J1B3-F1
#
_cell.length_a   1.000
_cell.length_b   1.000
_cell.length_c   1.000
_cell.angle_alpha   90.00
_cell.angle_beta   90.00
_cell.angle_gamma   90.00
#
_symmetry.space_group_name_H-M   'P 1'
#
loop_
_entity.id
_entity.type
_entity.pdbx_description
1 polymer ?
#
loop_
_entity_poly.entity_id
_entity_poly.type
_entity_poly.pdbx_seq_one_letter_code
_entity_poly.pdbx_strand_id
1 'polypeptide(L)'
;MFKRLFGPTTADQLVYLENRIWPSLAVVVLSFIASFFVNGALGIIAIVILYWGWSGVKNWFGFAAFTTILAGYDNLVLGVLVGLLYLLVAYFAGIFIFLLGIVRYGMLKLQHS
;
A
#
# COMPACT_ATOMS: atom_id res chain seq x y z
N MET A 1 -15.51 4.47 3.85
CA MET A 1 -14.05 4.31 3.65
C MET A 1 -13.68 3.03 2.93
N PHE A 2 -14.06 1.84 3.43
CA PHE A 2 -13.74 0.55 2.79
C PHE A 2 -14.13 0.45 1.31
N LYS A 3 -15.29 1.02 0.91
CA LYS A 3 -15.72 1.04 -0.49
C LYS A 3 -14.71 1.70 -1.44
N ARG A 4 -14.12 2.82 -1.01
CA ARG A 4 -13.09 3.54 -1.77
C ARG A 4 -11.73 2.86 -1.73
N LEU A 5 -11.44 2.12 -0.65
CA LEU A 5 -10.14 1.47 -0.45
C LEU A 5 -10.04 0.12 -1.15
N PHE A 6 -11.07 -0.70 -1.02
CA PHE A 6 -11.01 -2.14 -1.28
C PHE A 6 -12.06 -2.61 -2.29
N GLY A 7 -13.01 -1.77 -2.71
CA GLY A 7 -14.01 -2.10 -3.73
C GLY A 7 -15.46 -1.83 -3.30
N PRO A 8 -16.39 -1.64 -4.25
CA PRO A 8 -17.72 -1.13 -3.97
C PRO A 8 -18.62 -2.13 -3.22
N THR A 9 -18.45 -3.43 -3.44
CA THR A 9 -19.23 -4.51 -2.80
C THR A 9 -18.39 -5.36 -1.86
N THR A 10 -19.03 -6.18 -1.01
CA THR A 10 -18.33 -7.11 -0.10
C THR A 10 -17.58 -8.21 -0.85
N ALA A 11 -18.14 -8.71 -1.96
CA ALA A 11 -17.49 -9.70 -2.82
C ALA A 11 -16.23 -9.12 -3.48
N ASP A 12 -16.32 -7.90 -4.03
CA ASP A 12 -15.16 -7.22 -4.62
C ASP A 12 -14.06 -6.98 -3.59
N GLN A 13 -14.45 -6.61 -2.36
CA GLN A 13 -13.52 -6.42 -1.25
C GLN A 13 -12.81 -7.73 -0.88
N LEU A 14 -13.54 -8.85 -0.83
CA LEU A 14 -12.94 -10.15 -0.53
C LEU A 14 -11.90 -10.51 -1.60
N VAL A 15 -12.25 -10.43 -2.88
CA VAL A 15 -11.35 -10.74 -3.99
C VAL A 15 -10.12 -9.81 -3.99
N TYR A 16 -10.33 -8.50 -3.81
CA TYR A 16 -9.24 -7.53 -3.72
C TYR A 16 -8.29 -7.84 -2.56
N LEU A 17 -8.84 -8.09 -1.37
CA LEU A 17 -8.05 -8.34 -0.17
C LEU A 17 -7.35 -9.69 -0.21
N GLU A 18 -7.99 -10.74 -0.71
CA GLU A 18 -7.40 -12.08 -0.85
C GLU A 18 -6.20 -12.06 -1.81
N ASN A 19 -6.34 -11.39 -2.95
CA ASN A 19 -5.27 -11.24 -3.94
C ASN A 19 -4.08 -10.41 -3.45
N ARG A 20 -4.26 -9.58 -2.41
CA ARG A 20 -3.19 -8.73 -1.87
C ARG A 20 -2.58 -9.25 -0.58
N ILE A 21 -3.38 -9.78 0.33
CA ILE A 21 -2.93 -10.18 1.67
C ILE A 21 -1.99 -11.36 1.58
N TRP A 22 -2.33 -12.41 0.83
CA TRP A 22 -1.49 -13.61 0.74
C TRP A 22 -0.10 -13.32 0.18
N PRO A 23 0.06 -12.60 -0.96
CA PRO A 23 1.38 -12.22 -1.42
C PRO A 23 2.11 -11.30 -0.44
N SER A 24 1.41 -10.35 0.17
CA SER A 24 2.03 -9.41 1.13
C SER A 24 2.56 -10.14 2.36
N LEU A 25 1.79 -11.09 2.91
CA LEU A 25 2.21 -11.92 4.02
C LEU A 25 3.39 -12.81 3.63
N ALA A 26 3.36 -13.42 2.45
CA ALA A 26 4.47 -14.23 1.96
C ALA A 26 5.76 -13.40 1.87
N VAL A 27 5.71 -12.19 1.31
CA VAL A 27 6.87 -11.29 1.23
C VAL A 27 7.37 -10.87 2.61
N VAL A 28 6.47 -10.57 3.54
CA VAL A 28 6.85 -10.22 4.93
C VAL A 28 7.54 -11.40 5.61
N VAL A 29 6.99 -12.61 5.52
CA VAL A 29 7.60 -13.83 6.10
C VAL A 29 8.96 -14.12 5.48
N LEU A 30 9.06 -14.06 4.15
CA LEU A 30 10.32 -14.25 3.44
C LEU A 30 11.36 -13.18 3.81
N SER A 31 10.93 -11.93 4.02
CA SER A 31 11.79 -10.85 4.48
C SER A 31 12.36 -11.14 5.88
N PHE A 32 11.56 -11.68 6.80
CA PHE A 32 12.05 -12.13 8.10
C PHE A 32 13.02 -13.30 7.97
N ILE A 33 12.72 -14.32 7.18
CA ILE A 33 13.62 -15.46 6.95
C ILE A 33 14.94 -15.00 6.32
N ALA A 34 14.89 -14.13 5.31
CA ALA A 34 16.07 -13.61 4.64
C ALA A 34 16.92 -12.73 5.57
N SER A 35 16.34 -12.12 6.61
CA SER A 35 17.09 -11.28 7.55
C SER A 35 18.16 -12.03 8.34
N PHE A 36 18.05 -13.36 8.45
CA PHE A 36 19.09 -14.21 9.04
C PHE A 36 20.32 -14.40 8.15
N PHE A 37 20.20 -14.09 6.84
CA PHE A 37 21.24 -14.36 5.84
C PHE A 37 21.73 -13.08 5.14
N VAL A 38 20.88 -12.07 5.06
CA VAL A 38 21.13 -10.84 4.28
C VAL A 38 20.80 -9.61 5.12
N ASN A 39 21.81 -8.77 5.34
CA ASN A 39 21.63 -7.48 5.99
C ASN A 39 20.69 -6.59 5.15
N GLY A 40 19.69 -5.99 5.80
CA GLY A 40 18.73 -5.11 5.15
C GLY A 40 17.52 -5.82 4.54
N ALA A 41 17.39 -7.14 4.65
CA ALA A 41 16.24 -7.88 4.12
C ALA A 41 14.89 -7.37 4.67
N LEU A 42 14.86 -6.88 5.92
CA LEU A 42 13.68 -6.27 6.53
C LEU A 42 13.22 -4.98 5.83
N GLY A 43 14.11 -4.32 5.06
CA GLY A 43 13.76 -3.16 4.24
C GLY A 43 12.70 -3.47 3.17
N ILE A 44 12.55 -4.74 2.78
CA ILE A 44 11.52 -5.19 1.83
C ILE A 44 10.11 -4.97 2.41
N ILE A 45 9.95 -4.98 3.74
CA ILE A 45 8.66 -4.67 4.38
C ILE A 45 8.21 -3.25 4.00
N ALA A 46 9.13 -2.30 3.86
CA ALA A 46 8.78 -0.94 3.44
C ALA A 46 8.18 -0.90 2.03
N ILE A 47 8.58 -1.80 1.14
CA ILE A 47 8.00 -1.94 -0.20
C ILE A 47 6.57 -2.46 -0.11
N VAL A 48 6.31 -3.44 0.76
CA VAL A 48 4.95 -3.93 1.01
C VAL A 48 4.06 -2.79 1.51
N ILE A 49 4.55 -2.03 2.50
CA ILE A 49 3.82 -0.87 3.02
C ILE A 49 3.53 0.16 1.92
N LEU A 50 4.53 0.51 1.10
CA LEU A 50 4.33 1.41 -0.04
C LEU A 50 3.33 0.87 -1.06
N TYR A 51 3.34 -0.44 -1.33
CA TYR A 51 2.38 -1.07 -2.25
C TYR A 51 0.92 -0.93 -1.79
N TRP A 52 0.69 -1.05 -0.48
CA TRP A 52 -0.63 -0.80 0.12
C TRP A 52 -0.98 0.68 0.12
N GLY A 53 -0.04 1.52 0.52
CA GLY A 53 -0.19 2.97 0.59
C GLY A 53 -0.49 3.62 -0.76
N TRP A 54 0.20 3.15 -1.80
CA TRP A 54 0.02 3.62 -3.16
C TRP A 54 -1.41 3.39 -3.67
N SER A 55 -2.03 2.27 -3.30
CA SER A 55 -3.44 2.03 -3.66
C SER A 55 -4.36 3.04 -3.00
N GLY A 56 -4.17 3.32 -1.70
CA GLY A 56 -4.95 4.33 -1.01
C GLY A 56 -4.78 5.70 -1.65
N VAL A 57 -3.54 6.14 -1.77
CA VAL A 57 -3.19 7.45 -2.32
C VAL A 57 -3.80 7.64 -3.72
N LYS A 58 -3.71 6.64 -4.61
CA LYS A 58 -4.39 6.70 -5.92
C LYS A 58 -5.91 6.79 -5.80
N ASN A 59 -6.51 6.10 -4.84
CA ASN A 59 -7.96 6.09 -4.65
C ASN A 59 -8.51 7.41 -4.06
N TRP A 60 -7.68 8.23 -3.40
CA TRP A 60 -8.08 9.53 -2.87
C TRP A 60 -7.66 10.73 -3.73
N PHE A 61 -6.43 10.71 -4.23
CA PHE A 61 -5.84 11.85 -4.94
C PHE A 61 -5.81 11.67 -6.47
N GLY A 62 -5.99 10.43 -6.95
CA GLY A 62 -5.85 10.10 -8.37
C GLY A 62 -4.38 10.02 -8.81
N PHE A 63 -4.10 9.17 -9.81
CA PHE A 63 -2.74 9.04 -10.35
C PHE A 63 -2.30 10.31 -11.10
N ALA A 64 -3.23 10.99 -11.75
CA ALA A 64 -2.98 12.22 -12.48
C ALA A 64 -2.45 13.35 -11.57
N ALA A 65 -2.94 13.46 -10.34
CA ALA A 65 -2.46 14.47 -9.40
C ALA A 65 -0.96 14.31 -9.11
N PHE A 66 -0.48 13.07 -8.95
CA PHE A 66 0.94 12.79 -8.74
C PHE A 66 1.80 13.20 -9.95
N THR A 67 1.37 12.82 -11.16
CA THR A 67 2.14 13.12 -12.38
C THR A 67 2.10 14.59 -12.76
N THR A 68 0.98 15.28 -12.52
CA THR A 68 0.86 16.74 -12.73
C THR A 68 1.72 17.50 -11.74
N ILE A 69 1.78 17.06 -10.48
CA ILE A 69 2.68 17.64 -9.49
C ILE A 69 4.14 17.48 -9.94
N LEU A 70 4.56 16.28 -10.37
CA LEU A 70 5.94 16.06 -10.82
C LEU A 70 6.31 16.81 -12.11
N ALA A 71 5.39 16.87 -13.08
CA ALA A 71 5.62 17.53 -14.36
C ALA A 71 5.44 19.06 -14.32
N GLY A 72 4.80 19.59 -13.27
CA GLY A 72 4.50 21.02 -13.14
C GLY A 72 5.62 21.87 -12.54
N TYR A 73 6.75 21.27 -12.14
CA TYR A 73 7.88 22.03 -11.59
C TYR A 73 8.96 22.26 -12.65
N ASP A 74 9.23 23.54 -12.94
CA ASP A 74 10.38 23.95 -13.76
C ASP A 74 11.73 23.69 -13.07
N ASN A 75 11.71 23.46 -11.75
CA ASN A 75 12.89 23.16 -10.94
C ASN A 75 12.87 21.69 -10.49
N LEU A 76 13.82 20.91 -11.02
CA LEU A 76 13.98 19.49 -10.71
C LEU A 76 14.08 19.20 -9.20
N VAL A 77 14.77 20.05 -8.44
CA VAL A 77 14.94 19.86 -6.99
C VAL A 77 13.59 19.94 -6.28
N LEU A 78 12.74 20.89 -6.65
CA LEU A 78 11.39 21.00 -6.09
C LEU A 78 10.53 19.80 -6.48
N GLY A 79 10.61 19.35 -7.74
CA GLY A 79 9.92 18.15 -8.20
C GLY A 79 10.31 16.91 -7.40
N VAL A 80 11.62 16.71 -7.17
CA VAL A 80 12.13 15.58 -6.36
C VAL A 80 11.65 15.67 -4.91
N LEU A 81 11.76 16.85 -4.27
CA LEU A 81 11.32 17.02 -2.87
C LEU A 81 9.84 16.71 -2.68
N VAL A 82 9.00 17.17 -3.60
CA VAL A 82 7.56 16.90 -3.53
C VAL A 82 7.26 15.43 -3.85
N GLY A 83 7.99 14.82 -4.79
CA GLY A 83 7.92 13.38 -5.04
C GLY A 83 8.27 12.55 -3.79
N LEU A 84 9.32 12.93 -3.07
CA LEU A 84 9.71 12.28 -1.81
C LEU A 84 8.66 12.47 -0.72
N LEU A 85 8.09 13.68 -0.58
CA LEU A 85 6.99 13.93 0.36
C LEU A 85 5.77 13.04 0.04
N TYR A 86 5.47 12.86 -1.24
CA TYR A 86 4.36 12.01 -1.68
C TYR A 86 4.60 10.53 -1.35
N LEU A 87 5.82 10.03 -1.56
CA LEU A 87 6.21 8.68 -1.16
C LEU A 87 6.14 8.49 0.34
N LEU A 88 6.50 9.51 1.12
CA LEU A 88 6.44 9.50 2.58
C LEU A 88 4.98 9.45 3.07
N VAL A 89 4.09 10.25 2.47
CA VAL A 89 2.64 10.17 2.74
C VAL A 89 2.08 8.80 2.36
N ALA A 90 2.46 8.26 1.20
CA ALA A 90 2.05 6.93 0.78
C ALA A 90 2.53 5.85 1.76
N TYR A 91 3.77 5.94 2.24
CA TYR A 91 4.30 5.01 3.22
C TYR A 91 3.47 4.99 4.51
N PHE A 92 3.24 6.16 5.13
CA PHE A 92 2.47 6.23 6.37
C PHE A 92 1.01 5.82 6.19
N ALA A 93 0.37 6.23 5.09
CA ALA A 93 -0.96 5.77 4.74
C ALA A 93 -1.00 4.24 4.53
N GLY A 94 0.06 3.68 3.94
CA GLY A 94 0.21 2.26 3.68
C GLY A 94 0.18 1.39 4.93
N ILE A 95 0.80 1.84 6.02
CA ILE A 95 0.75 1.14 7.31
C ILE A 95 -0.71 0.99 7.77
N PHE A 96 -1.45 2.09 7.76
CA PHE A 96 -2.84 2.11 8.20
C PHE A 96 -3.73 1.25 7.29
N ILE A 97 -3.56 1.37 5.98
CA ILE A 97 -4.37 0.63 4.99
C ILE A 97 -4.06 -0.86 5.04
N PHE A 98 -2.80 -1.24 5.24
CA PHE A 98 -2.40 -2.64 5.39
C PHE A 98 -3.09 -3.29 6.60
N LEU A 99 -3.01 -2.65 7.77
CA LEU A 99 -3.66 -3.14 8.99
C LEU A 99 -5.18 -3.22 8.83
N LEU A 100 -5.79 -2.18 8.26
CA LEU A 100 -7.22 -2.18 7.94
C LEU A 100 -7.60 -3.29 6.96
N GLY A 101 -6.75 -3.58 5.98
CA GLY A 101 -6.95 -4.65 5.01
C GLY A 101 -7.02 -6.02 5.69
N ILE A 102 -6.08 -6.30 6.59
CA ILE A 102 -6.05 -7.54 7.38
C ILE A 102 -7.33 -7.67 8.22
N VAL A 103 -7.67 -6.64 8.99
CA VAL A 103 -8.87 -6.66 9.85
C VAL A 103 -10.13 -6.86 9.01
N ARG A 104 -10.25 -6.14 7.89
CA ARG A 104 -11.43 -6.23 7.01
C ARG A 104 -11.54 -7.61 6.37
N TYR A 105 -10.43 -8.21 5.94
CA TYR A 105 -10.42 -9.56 5.38
C TYR A 105 -10.88 -10.60 6.41
N GLY A 106 -10.36 -10.52 7.64
CA GLY A 106 -10.78 -11.40 8.74
C GLY A 106 -12.28 -11.29 9.02
N MET A 107 -12.82 -10.08 9.09
CA MET A 107 -14.26 -9.86 9.26
C MET A 107 -15.09 -10.46 8.12
N LEU A 108 -14.64 -10.31 6.87
CA LEU A 108 -15.36 -10.84 5.71
C LEU A 108 -15.35 -12.37 5.68
N LYS A 109 -14.21 -13.01 5.99
CA LYS A 109 -14.13 -14.47 6.08
C LYS A 109 -15.01 -15.02 7.20
N LEU A 110 -15.04 -14.37 8.37
CA LEU A 110 -15.93 -14.78 9.47
C LEU A 110 -17.42 -14.64 9.16
N GLN A 111 -17.80 -13.68 8.29
CA GLN A 111 -19.18 -13.48 7.88
C GLN A 111 -19.64 -14.43 6.77
N HIS A 112 -18.71 -15.07 6.05
CA HIS A 112 -18.99 -15.96 4.91
C HIS A 112 -18.50 -17.39 5.17
N SER A 113 -18.23 -17.74 6.43
CA SER A 113 -17.83 -19.07 6.90
C SER A 113 -18.92 -19.69 7.75
#